data_AF-A0A3N5J9Z1-F1
#
_entry.id   AF-A0A3N5J9Z1-F1
#
_cell.length_a   1.000
_cell.length_b   1.000
_cell.length_c   1.000
_cell.angle_alpha   90.00
_cell.angle_beta   90.00
_cell.angle_gamma   90.00
#
_symmetry.space_group_name_H-M   'P 1'
#
loop_
_entity.id
_entity.type
_entity.pdbx_description
1 polymer ?
#
loop_
_entity_poly.entity_id
_entity_poly.type
_entity_poly.pdbx_seq_one_letter_code
_entity_poly.pdbx_strand_id
1 'polypeptide(L)'
;MKFRVVTPFLAALLMAAVCVSVFAVPRSQIQDVYKWKPEHIYSTVQKWEEDVQALRTGLDALAAFKGQFSGPSAKNPAESLIAYNQLSEQLKIKYELLEAYCSYHFHVDMGDAEWVGRSQQMEDLSRIFNEKTSWFEPELLTIPRATLMHWVDANPALQTYRKTYEDMFLLQEHTLSEPEEQILAQAGNITETAADVFGKMTNVDMRWGYLLDEKGDSVQITDEGWTSWRVSQ
;
A
#
# COMPACT_ATOMS: atom_id res chain seq x y z
N MET A 1 -86.00 -2.65 -30.77
CA MET A 1 -85.34 -1.41 -31.25
C MET A 1 -83.84 -1.57 -30.96
N LYS A 2 -83.02 -1.34 -31.99
CA LYS A 2 -81.57 -1.58 -32.05
C LYS A 2 -80.81 -0.82 -30.96
N PHE A 3 -79.73 -1.39 -30.40
CA PHE A 3 -78.43 -0.74 -30.24
C PHE A 3 -77.34 -1.79 -29.93
N ARG A 4 -76.43 -1.98 -30.87
CA ARG A 4 -75.15 -2.66 -30.68
C ARG A 4 -74.22 -1.68 -29.98
N VAL A 5 -73.71 -2.04 -28.80
CA VAL A 5 -72.58 -1.35 -28.17
C VAL A 5 -71.36 -2.24 -28.40
N VAL A 6 -70.46 -1.78 -29.27
CA VAL A 6 -69.12 -2.37 -29.43
C VAL A 6 -68.18 -1.46 -28.65
N THR A 7 -67.78 -1.88 -27.46
CA THR A 7 -66.69 -1.27 -26.71
C THR A 7 -65.38 -1.95 -27.11
N PRO A 8 -64.35 -1.23 -27.60
CA PRO A 8 -63.05 -1.83 -27.80
C PRO A 8 -62.35 -1.95 -26.44
N PHE A 9 -61.93 -3.17 -26.11
CA PHE A 9 -61.00 -3.43 -25.01
C PHE A 9 -59.65 -2.80 -25.37
N LEU A 10 -59.35 -1.65 -24.76
CA LEU A 10 -58.02 -1.04 -24.82
C LEU A 10 -57.13 -1.77 -23.79
N ALA A 11 -56.38 -2.77 -24.25
CA ALA A 11 -55.37 -3.43 -23.42
C ALA A 11 -54.15 -2.49 -23.31
N ALA A 12 -54.06 -1.73 -22.22
CA ALA A 12 -52.87 -0.96 -21.86
C ALA A 12 -51.79 -1.94 -21.37
N LEU A 13 -50.80 -2.20 -22.24
CA LEU A 13 -49.62 -2.99 -21.92
C LEU A 13 -48.63 -2.08 -21.16
N LEU A 14 -48.69 -2.12 -19.83
CA LEU A 14 -47.70 -1.48 -18.96
C LEU A 14 -46.41 -2.32 -19.03
N MET A 15 -45.48 -1.94 -19.91
CA MET A 15 -44.10 -2.41 -19.82
C MET A 15 -43.46 -1.76 -18.59
N ALA A 16 -43.43 -2.49 -17.48
CA ALA A 16 -42.52 -2.20 -16.40
C ALA A 16 -41.09 -2.39 -16.93
N ALA A 17 -40.41 -1.28 -17.19
CA ALA A 17 -38.97 -1.29 -17.40
C ALA A 17 -38.33 -1.76 -16.09
N VAL A 18 -38.03 -3.05 -16.01
CA VAL A 18 -37.14 -3.59 -14.99
C VAL A 18 -35.76 -3.04 -15.34
N CYS A 19 -35.40 -1.92 -14.72
CA CYS A 19 -33.99 -1.56 -14.57
C CYS A 19 -33.34 -2.73 -13.84
N VAL A 20 -32.69 -3.62 -14.59
CA VAL A 20 -31.73 -4.55 -14.01
C VAL A 20 -30.59 -3.67 -13.51
N SER A 21 -30.66 -3.31 -12.24
CA SER A 21 -29.47 -2.87 -11.50
C SER A 21 -28.46 -4.01 -11.67
N VAL A 22 -27.40 -3.75 -12.43
CA VAL A 22 -26.27 -4.68 -12.55
C VAL A 22 -25.62 -4.71 -11.17
N PHE A 23 -26.10 -5.59 -10.29
CA PHE A 23 -25.36 -5.95 -9.10
C PHE A 23 -24.12 -6.71 -9.56
N ALA A 24 -22.96 -6.36 -9.01
CA ALA A 24 -21.73 -7.09 -9.27
C ALA A 24 -21.94 -8.58 -8.97
N VAL A 25 -21.55 -9.45 -9.90
CA VAL A 25 -21.66 -10.90 -9.74
C VAL A 25 -20.78 -11.33 -8.55
N PRO A 26 -21.29 -12.13 -7.59
CA PRO A 26 -20.48 -12.61 -6.48
C PRO A 26 -19.21 -13.30 -6.98
N ARG A 27 -18.06 -13.04 -6.35
CA ARG A 27 -16.76 -13.62 -6.73
C ARG A 27 -16.82 -15.14 -6.92
N SER A 28 -17.60 -15.84 -6.09
CA SER A 28 -17.80 -17.29 -6.16
C SER A 28 -18.40 -17.78 -7.48
N GLN A 29 -19.12 -16.92 -8.22
CA GLN A 29 -19.78 -17.24 -9.49
C GLN A 29 -18.93 -16.87 -10.72
N ILE A 30 -17.78 -16.23 -10.53
CA ILE A 30 -16.83 -15.91 -11.61
C ILE A 30 -16.07 -17.18 -12.00
N GLN A 31 -15.80 -17.38 -13.30
CA GLN A 31 -15.00 -18.51 -13.75
C GLN A 31 -13.54 -18.38 -13.30
N ASP A 32 -12.91 -19.49 -12.91
CA ASP A 32 -11.55 -19.47 -12.34
C ASP A 32 -10.48 -18.93 -13.30
N VAL A 33 -10.71 -19.00 -14.62
CA VAL A 33 -9.81 -18.41 -15.62
C VAL A 33 -9.69 -16.88 -15.49
N TYR A 34 -10.64 -16.22 -14.85
CA TYR A 34 -10.64 -14.78 -14.61
C TYR A 34 -10.25 -14.41 -13.17
N LYS A 35 -9.87 -15.40 -12.35
CA LYS A 35 -9.43 -15.16 -10.96
C LYS A 35 -7.91 -15.22 -10.88
N TRP A 36 -7.32 -14.31 -10.10
CA TRP A 36 -5.95 -14.49 -9.63
C TRP A 36 -5.86 -15.75 -8.74
N LYS A 37 -4.67 -16.36 -8.72
CA LYS A 37 -4.39 -17.61 -7.99
C LYS A 37 -3.42 -17.36 -6.83
N PRO A 38 -3.91 -16.91 -5.66
CA PRO A 38 -3.06 -16.62 -4.51
C PRO A 38 -2.41 -17.90 -3.95
N GLU A 39 -2.93 -19.07 -4.32
CA GLU A 39 -2.38 -20.38 -3.96
C GLU A 39 -0.98 -20.63 -4.53
N HIS A 40 -0.58 -19.86 -5.54
CA HIS A 40 0.79 -19.86 -6.06
C HIS A 40 1.80 -19.23 -5.09
N ILE A 41 1.34 -18.37 -4.17
CA ILE A 41 2.16 -17.78 -3.11
C ILE A 41 2.13 -18.69 -1.89
N TYR A 42 0.93 -18.94 -1.34
CA TYR A 42 0.72 -19.88 -0.24
C TYR A 42 -0.40 -20.85 -0.58
N SER A 43 -0.08 -22.14 -0.59
CA SER A 43 -1.08 -23.18 -0.92
C SER A 43 -2.23 -23.26 0.10
N THR A 44 -2.00 -22.79 1.33
CA THR A 44 -2.99 -22.79 2.42
C THR A 44 -2.73 -21.62 3.37
N VAL A 45 -3.79 -21.17 4.04
CA VAL A 45 -3.69 -20.19 5.12
C VAL A 45 -2.79 -20.68 6.26
N GLN A 46 -2.79 -21.98 6.57
CA GLN A 46 -1.92 -22.56 7.59
C GLN A 46 -0.43 -22.30 7.31
N LYS A 47 0.02 -22.46 6.06
CA LYS A 47 1.41 -22.17 5.68
C LYS A 47 1.75 -20.69 5.79
N TRP A 48 0.78 -19.84 5.46
CA TRP A 48 0.92 -18.39 5.65
C TRP A 48 1.09 -18.07 7.15
N GLU A 49 0.26 -18.65 8.03
CA GLU A 49 0.37 -18.44 9.48
C GLU A 49 1.71 -18.94 10.06
N GLU A 50 2.21 -20.09 9.58
CA GLU A 50 3.54 -20.61 9.92
C GLU A 50 4.64 -19.61 9.54
N ASP A 51 4.57 -19.04 8.34
CA ASP A 51 5.55 -18.05 7.89
C ASP A 51 5.43 -16.71 8.61
N VAL A 52 4.24 -16.30 9.05
CA VAL A 52 4.07 -15.14 9.94
C VAL A 52 4.83 -15.35 11.25
N GLN A 53 4.72 -16.54 11.84
CA GLN A 53 5.47 -16.85 13.08
C GLN A 53 6.98 -16.92 12.81
N ALA A 54 7.40 -17.55 11.72
CA ALA A 54 8.80 -17.60 11.33
C ALA A 54 9.39 -16.19 11.11
N LEU A 55 8.62 -15.28 10.50
CA LEU A 55 9.03 -13.89 10.32
C LEU A 55 9.24 -13.20 11.68
N ARG A 56 8.32 -13.37 12.63
CA ARG A 56 8.46 -12.80 13.99
C ARG A 56 9.74 -13.24 14.67
N THR A 57 10.05 -14.54 14.63
CA THR A 57 11.32 -15.06 15.18
C THR A 57 12.54 -14.51 14.43
N GLY A 58 12.44 -14.39 13.11
CA GLY A 58 13.49 -13.78 12.29
C GLY A 58 13.76 -12.32 12.67
N LEU A 59 12.72 -11.53 12.97
CA LEU A 59 12.87 -10.15 13.41
C LEU A 59 13.57 -10.02 14.76
N ASP A 60 13.34 -10.96 15.69
CA ASP A 60 14.08 -11.00 16.94
C ASP A 60 15.56 -11.32 16.71
N ALA A 61 15.87 -12.26 15.80
CA ALA A 61 17.24 -12.54 15.40
C ALA A 61 17.92 -11.32 14.74
N LEU A 62 17.16 -10.57 13.93
CA LEU A 62 17.66 -9.36 13.28
C LEU A 62 17.92 -8.23 14.29
N ALA A 63 17.05 -8.06 15.27
CA ALA A 63 17.24 -7.10 16.36
C ALA A 63 18.48 -7.41 17.23
N ALA A 64 18.90 -8.67 17.30
CA ALA A 64 20.09 -9.08 18.06
C ALA A 64 21.42 -8.58 17.45
N PHE A 65 21.41 -8.05 16.22
CA PHE A 65 22.58 -7.40 15.60
C PHE A 65 22.89 -6.02 16.17
N LYS A 66 22.00 -5.45 16.98
CA LYS A 66 22.20 -4.12 17.58
C LYS A 66 23.50 -4.05 18.39
N GLY A 67 24.31 -3.03 18.14
CA GLY A 67 25.61 -2.80 18.78
C GLY A 67 26.75 -3.66 18.25
N GLN A 68 26.56 -4.38 17.13
CA GLN A 68 27.61 -5.22 16.53
C GLN A 68 28.41 -4.49 15.44
N PHE A 69 27.97 -3.34 14.96
CA PHE A 69 28.64 -2.61 13.87
C PHE A 69 29.54 -1.48 14.38
N SER A 70 29.15 -0.85 15.49
CA SER A 70 29.90 0.23 16.11
C SER A 70 30.07 0.00 17.62
N GLY A 71 31.07 0.64 18.22
CA GLY A 71 31.31 0.59 19.66
C GLY A 71 32.09 -0.63 20.16
N PRO A 72 32.23 -0.78 21.50
CA PRO A 72 33.16 -1.73 22.12
C PRO A 72 32.77 -3.21 21.98
N SER A 73 31.51 -3.49 21.64
CA SER A 73 31.00 -4.84 21.41
C SER A 73 31.26 -5.36 19.99
N ALA A 74 31.67 -4.47 19.08
CA ALA A 74 31.88 -4.76 17.68
C ALA A 74 33.19 -5.55 17.50
N LYS A 75 33.07 -6.86 17.21
CA LYS A 75 34.23 -7.76 17.02
C LYS A 75 34.64 -7.86 15.56
N ASN A 76 33.69 -8.25 14.70
CA ASN A 76 33.87 -8.37 13.25
C ASN A 76 32.76 -7.59 12.51
N PRO A 77 32.81 -6.24 12.49
CA PRO A 77 31.70 -5.42 12.01
C PRO A 77 31.27 -5.72 10.57
N ALA A 78 32.24 -5.95 9.67
CA ALA A 78 31.95 -6.25 8.27
C ALA A 78 31.24 -7.60 8.09
N GLU A 79 31.65 -8.64 8.84
CA GLU A 79 30.98 -9.95 8.81
C GLU A 79 29.58 -9.89 9.40
N SER A 80 29.42 -9.19 10.52
CA SER A 80 28.10 -8.93 11.11
C SER A 80 27.20 -8.18 10.12
N LEU A 81 27.74 -7.20 9.37
CA LEU A 81 26.96 -6.42 8.41
C LEU A 81 26.50 -7.28 7.22
N ILE A 82 27.35 -8.17 6.73
CA ILE A 82 26.98 -9.15 5.70
C ILE A 82 25.83 -10.03 6.19
N ALA A 83 25.97 -10.61 7.39
CA ALA A 83 24.96 -11.50 7.96
C ALA A 83 23.63 -10.77 8.22
N TYR A 84 23.68 -9.53 8.70
CA TYR A 84 22.51 -8.69 8.89
C TYR A 84 21.78 -8.45 7.57
N ASN A 85 22.50 -8.01 6.52
CA ASN A 85 21.87 -7.72 5.23
C ASN A 85 21.21 -8.95 4.62
N GLN A 86 21.89 -10.10 4.66
CA GLN A 86 21.35 -11.36 4.15
C GLN A 86 20.08 -11.77 4.87
N LEU A 87 20.08 -11.70 6.21
CA LEU A 87 18.87 -12.00 6.99
C LEU A 87 17.77 -10.97 6.71
N SER A 88 18.11 -9.68 6.64
CA SER A 88 17.17 -8.59 6.34
C SER A 88 16.48 -8.80 5.01
N GLU A 89 17.24 -9.12 3.96
CA GLU A 89 16.72 -9.39 2.61
C GLU A 89 15.78 -10.61 2.61
N GLN A 90 16.19 -11.72 3.24
CA GLN A 90 15.36 -12.92 3.36
C GLN A 90 14.02 -12.63 4.06
N LEU A 91 14.06 -11.84 5.14
CA LEU A 91 12.86 -11.46 5.89
C LEU A 91 11.98 -10.48 5.11
N LYS A 92 12.56 -9.52 4.38
CA LYS A 92 11.81 -8.59 3.50
C LYS A 92 11.08 -9.34 2.40
N ILE A 93 11.75 -10.25 1.69
CA ILE A 93 11.11 -11.09 0.66
C ILE A 93 9.95 -11.90 1.28
N LYS A 94 10.16 -12.50 2.45
CA LYS A 94 9.10 -13.26 3.14
C LYS A 94 7.92 -12.36 3.52
N TYR A 95 8.18 -11.17 4.05
CA TYR A 95 7.14 -10.19 4.36
C TYR A 95 6.35 -9.77 3.11
N GLU A 96 7.02 -9.49 2.00
CA GLU A 96 6.37 -9.13 0.72
C GLU A 96 5.44 -10.24 0.21
N LEU A 97 5.85 -11.52 0.33
CA LEU A 97 5.01 -12.65 -0.04
C LEU A 97 3.79 -12.80 0.89
N LEU A 98 3.99 -12.66 2.20
CA LEU A 98 2.91 -12.67 3.19
C LEU A 98 1.88 -11.58 2.92
N GLU A 99 2.35 -10.37 2.61
CA GLU A 99 1.52 -9.20 2.33
C GLU A 99 0.79 -9.34 1.00
N ALA A 100 1.48 -9.78 -0.07
CA ALA A 100 0.85 -10.00 -1.36
C ALA A 100 -0.28 -11.03 -1.27
N TYR A 101 -0.08 -12.13 -0.54
CA TYR A 101 -1.13 -13.13 -0.31
C TYR A 101 -2.34 -12.51 0.41
N CYS A 102 -2.10 -11.78 1.51
CA CYS A 102 -3.17 -11.15 2.28
C CYS A 102 -3.93 -10.10 1.43
N SER A 103 -3.21 -9.22 0.75
CA SER A 103 -3.77 -8.16 -0.10
C SER A 103 -4.62 -8.72 -1.24
N TYR A 104 -4.17 -9.80 -1.91
CA TYR A 104 -4.96 -10.43 -2.96
C TYR A 104 -6.26 -11.03 -2.46
N HIS A 105 -6.31 -11.55 -1.25
CA HIS A 105 -7.56 -12.04 -0.68
C HIS A 105 -8.43 -10.91 -0.13
N PHE A 106 -7.85 -9.91 0.51
CA PHE A 106 -8.56 -8.73 1.01
C PHE A 106 -9.28 -7.97 -0.11
N HIS A 107 -8.63 -7.77 -1.26
CA HIS A 107 -9.24 -7.08 -2.41
C HIS A 107 -10.31 -7.91 -3.15
N VAL A 108 -10.53 -9.19 -2.80
CA VAL A 108 -11.67 -9.97 -3.30
C VAL A 108 -12.97 -9.46 -2.70
N ASP A 109 -12.98 -9.27 -1.39
CA ASP A 109 -14.13 -8.80 -0.61
C ASP A 109 -13.61 -8.10 0.66
N MET A 110 -13.60 -6.77 0.63
CA MET A 110 -13.15 -5.96 1.77
C MET A 110 -14.15 -6.01 2.95
N GLY A 111 -15.30 -6.67 2.80
CA GLY A 111 -16.25 -6.94 3.88
C GLY A 111 -16.01 -8.27 4.59
N ASP A 112 -15.10 -9.13 4.11
CA ASP A 112 -14.79 -10.41 4.75
C ASP A 112 -13.96 -10.19 6.03
N ALA A 113 -14.60 -10.43 7.18
CA ALA A 113 -14.02 -10.22 8.49
C ALA A 113 -12.71 -11.02 8.72
N GLU A 114 -12.56 -12.18 8.07
CA GLU A 114 -11.35 -12.97 8.19
C GLU A 114 -10.15 -12.31 7.51
N TRP A 115 -10.34 -11.75 6.31
CA TRP A 115 -9.28 -11.08 5.56
C TRP A 115 -9.00 -9.66 6.06
N VAL A 116 -10.02 -8.98 6.58
CA VAL A 116 -9.83 -7.74 7.35
C VAL A 116 -8.92 -7.99 8.55
N GLY A 117 -9.18 -9.04 9.33
CA GLY A 117 -8.36 -9.41 10.49
C GLY A 117 -6.91 -9.74 10.12
N ARG A 118 -6.69 -10.46 9.01
CA ARG A 118 -5.35 -10.78 8.51
C ARG A 118 -4.61 -9.55 7.97
N SER A 119 -5.31 -8.63 7.32
CA SER A 119 -4.73 -7.35 6.90
C SER A 119 -4.22 -6.55 8.10
N GLN A 120 -5.03 -6.48 9.17
CA GLN A 120 -4.60 -5.83 10.41
C GLN A 120 -3.38 -6.52 11.04
N GLN A 121 -3.31 -7.85 10.98
CA GLN A 121 -2.16 -8.61 11.46
C GLN A 121 -0.88 -8.29 10.68
N MET A 122 -0.98 -8.02 9.37
CA MET A 122 0.15 -7.62 8.53
C MET A 122 0.60 -6.17 8.79
N GLU A 123 -0.34 -5.26 9.05
CA GLU A 123 -0.03 -3.90 9.51
C GLU A 123 0.73 -3.92 10.84
N ASP A 124 0.27 -4.73 11.80
CA ASP A 124 0.98 -4.93 13.07
C ASP A 124 2.38 -5.52 12.87
N LEU A 125 2.53 -6.46 11.94
CA LEU A 125 3.81 -7.06 11.61
C LEU A 125 4.77 -6.03 10.98
N SER A 126 4.27 -5.15 10.13
CA SER A 126 5.02 -4.03 9.55
C SER A 126 5.54 -3.08 10.63
N ARG A 127 4.67 -2.72 11.59
CA ARG A 127 5.06 -1.88 12.73
C ARG A 127 6.16 -2.53 13.58
N ILE A 128 6.02 -3.83 13.87
CA ILE A 128 7.05 -4.58 14.62
C ILE A 128 8.36 -4.66 13.83
N PHE A 129 8.29 -4.88 12.52
CA PHE A 129 9.48 -4.85 11.65
C PHE A 129 10.21 -3.52 11.82
N ASN A 130 9.52 -2.40 11.60
CA ASN A 130 10.10 -1.06 11.71
C ASN A 130 10.67 -0.78 13.10
N GLU A 131 9.95 -1.16 14.17
CA GLU A 131 10.44 -1.02 15.54
C GLU A 131 11.76 -1.79 15.74
N LYS A 132 11.80 -3.05 15.31
CA LYS A 132 12.94 -3.96 15.49
C LYS A 132 14.13 -3.63 14.60
N THR A 133 13.97 -2.78 13.59
CA THR A 133 15.06 -2.40 12.65
C THR A 133 15.44 -0.92 12.70
N SER A 134 14.65 -0.06 13.35
CA SER A 134 14.84 1.40 13.41
C SER A 134 16.21 1.86 13.92
N TRP A 135 16.91 1.01 14.68
CA TRP A 135 18.23 1.31 15.24
C TRP A 135 19.38 1.14 14.22
N PHE A 136 19.15 0.40 13.13
CA PHE A 136 20.22 -0.03 12.21
C PHE A 136 20.92 1.14 11.53
N GLU A 137 20.15 2.02 10.91
CA GLU A 137 20.67 3.19 10.20
C GLU A 137 21.35 4.19 11.15
N PRO A 138 20.73 4.60 12.29
CA PRO A 138 21.41 5.44 13.28
C PRO A 138 22.73 4.85 13.77
N GLU A 139 22.80 3.53 13.99
CA GLU A 139 24.04 2.88 14.41
C GLU A 139 25.11 2.94 13.33
N LEU A 140 24.76 2.69 12.06
CA LEU A 140 25.70 2.78 10.94
C LEU A 140 26.19 4.21 10.70
N LEU A 141 25.33 5.21 10.88
CA LEU A 141 25.69 6.63 10.73
C LEU A 141 26.70 7.13 11.77
N THR A 142 26.92 6.39 12.86
CA THR A 142 28.02 6.67 13.80
C THR A 142 29.39 6.26 13.26
N ILE A 143 29.43 5.41 12.23
CA ILE A 143 30.65 4.90 11.61
C ILE A 143 31.11 5.90 10.55
N PRO A 144 32.39 6.31 10.53
CA PRO A 144 32.88 7.19 9.47
C PRO A 144 32.63 6.59 8.08
N ARG A 145 32.10 7.40 7.15
CA ARG A 145 31.78 6.96 5.79
C ARG A 145 32.92 6.19 5.11
N ALA A 146 34.16 6.68 5.23
CA ALA A 146 35.33 6.02 4.66
C ALA A 146 35.53 4.60 5.21
N THR A 147 35.24 4.37 6.48
CA THR A 147 35.34 3.05 7.12
C THR A 147 34.27 2.10 6.60
N LEU A 148 33.01 2.53 6.53
CA LEU A 148 31.93 1.71 6.00
C LEU A 148 32.18 1.36 4.52
N MET A 149 32.59 2.33 3.72
CA MET A 149 32.91 2.11 2.31
C MET A 149 34.11 1.18 2.13
N HIS A 150 35.12 1.24 3.01
CA HIS A 150 36.21 0.28 3.00
C HIS A 150 35.71 -1.17 3.24
N TRP A 151 34.76 -1.39 4.16
CA TRP A 151 34.17 -2.72 4.34
C TRP A 151 33.44 -3.17 3.09
N VAL A 152 32.68 -2.28 2.44
CA VAL A 152 32.00 -2.57 1.18
C VAL A 152 33.01 -2.97 0.11
N ASP A 153 34.06 -2.17 -0.10
CA ASP A 153 35.11 -2.40 -1.09
C ASP A 153 35.87 -3.71 -0.87
N ALA A 154 36.15 -4.06 0.39
CA ALA A 154 36.91 -5.24 0.75
C ALA A 154 36.10 -6.56 0.68
N ASN A 155 34.76 -6.48 0.67
CA ASN A 155 33.88 -7.66 0.74
C ASN A 155 32.93 -7.73 -0.45
N PRO A 156 33.08 -8.70 -1.38
CA PRO A 156 32.20 -8.86 -2.54
C PRO A 156 30.72 -8.98 -2.19
N ALA A 157 30.38 -9.61 -1.07
CA ALA A 157 29.00 -9.76 -0.59
C ALA A 157 28.32 -8.43 -0.23
N LEU A 158 29.10 -7.38 0.07
CA LEU A 158 28.56 -6.07 0.41
C LEU A 158 28.35 -5.16 -0.82
N GLN A 159 28.87 -5.54 -2.00
CA GLN A 159 28.82 -4.71 -3.20
C GLN A 159 27.38 -4.43 -3.66
N THR A 160 26.48 -5.41 -3.55
CA THR A 160 25.05 -5.24 -3.86
C THR A 160 24.39 -4.14 -3.02
N TYR A 161 24.89 -3.88 -1.81
CA TYR A 161 24.34 -2.90 -0.87
C TYR A 161 25.04 -1.53 -0.94
N ARG A 162 26.06 -1.36 -1.81
CA ARG A 162 26.82 -0.11 -1.92
C ARG A 162 25.91 1.10 -2.07
N LYS A 163 24.98 1.03 -3.03
CA LYS A 163 24.06 2.14 -3.33
C LYS A 163 23.22 2.52 -2.12
N THR A 164 22.70 1.53 -1.38
CA THR A 164 21.94 1.75 -0.14
C THR A 164 22.75 2.52 0.89
N TYR A 165 24.03 2.18 1.08
CA TYR A 165 24.88 2.90 2.04
C TYR A 165 25.33 4.28 1.55
N GLU A 166 25.55 4.43 0.24
CA GLU A 166 25.83 5.75 -0.35
C GLU A 166 24.63 6.69 -0.18
N ASP A 167 23.41 6.19 -0.42
CA ASP A 167 22.18 6.94 -0.23
C ASP A 167 21.92 7.29 1.23
N MET A 168 22.20 6.36 2.15
CA MET A 168 22.12 6.62 3.59
C MET A 168 23.02 7.81 4.01
N PHE A 169 24.27 7.86 3.55
CA PHE A 169 25.15 9.00 3.83
C PHE A 169 24.74 10.27 3.08
N LEU A 170 24.21 10.16 1.86
CA LEU A 170 23.67 11.30 1.12
C LEU A 170 22.49 11.93 1.86
N LEU A 171 21.58 11.11 2.41
CA LEU A 171 20.44 11.58 3.20
C LEU A 171 20.87 12.13 4.56
N GLN A 172 21.96 11.63 5.15
CA GLN A 172 22.53 12.23 6.36
C GLN A 172 22.95 13.69 6.14
N GLU A 173 23.47 14.05 4.97
CA GLU A 173 23.78 15.46 4.62
C GLU A 173 22.54 16.35 4.57
N HIS A 174 21.35 15.76 4.47
CA HIS A 174 20.06 16.41 4.46
C HIS A 174 19.26 16.25 5.76
N THR A 175 19.84 15.61 6.79
CA THR A 175 19.23 15.48 8.11
C THR A 175 19.82 16.55 9.02
N LEU A 176 18.99 17.46 9.50
CA LEU A 176 19.40 18.54 10.38
C LEU A 176 19.64 18.04 11.81
N SER A 177 20.10 18.94 12.69
CA SER A 177 20.18 18.62 14.11
C SER A 177 18.78 18.36 14.71
N GLU A 178 18.71 17.59 15.79
CA GLU A 178 17.44 17.27 16.47
C GLU A 178 16.54 18.51 16.74
N PRO A 179 17.06 19.67 17.20
CA PRO A 179 16.23 20.87 17.37
C PRO A 179 15.70 21.46 16.06
N GLU A 180 16.47 21.37 14.97
CA GLU A 180 16.10 21.91 13.66
C GLU A 180 15.06 21.02 12.97
N GLU A 181 15.22 19.70 13.05
CA GLU A 181 14.22 18.73 12.62
C GLU A 181 12.90 18.89 13.39
N GLN A 182 12.98 19.18 14.70
CA GLN A 182 11.79 19.46 15.51
C GLN A 182 11.05 20.73 15.04
N ILE A 183 11.77 21.77 14.63
CA ILE A 183 11.19 22.99 14.06
C ILE A 183 10.53 22.68 12.71
N LEU A 184 11.19 21.94 11.82
CA LEU A 184 10.62 21.51 10.54
C LEU A 184 9.36 20.66 10.71
N ALA A 185 9.39 19.68 11.61
CA ALA A 185 8.25 18.82 11.91
C ALA A 185 7.04 19.64 12.39
N GLN A 186 7.26 20.65 13.24
CA GLN A 186 6.20 21.55 13.70
C GLN A 186 5.67 22.46 12.58
N ALA A 187 6.51 22.83 11.60
CA ALA A 187 6.09 23.61 10.44
C ALA A 187 5.26 22.81 9.43
N GLY A 188 5.33 21.47 9.45
CA GLY A 188 4.58 20.58 8.54
C GLY A 188 3.07 20.84 8.53
N ASN A 189 2.47 21.03 9.71
CA ASN A 189 1.04 21.34 9.85
C ASN A 189 0.63 22.62 9.10
N ILE A 190 1.52 23.61 9.02
CA ILE A 190 1.27 24.87 8.31
C ILE A 190 1.27 24.62 6.79
N THR A 191 2.15 23.75 6.31
CA THR A 191 2.26 23.43 4.88
C THR A 191 1.10 22.57 4.36
N GLU A 192 0.50 21.72 5.21
CA GLU A 192 -0.62 20.86 4.84
C GLU A 192 -1.96 21.63 4.74
N THR A 193 -2.11 22.70 5.52
CA THR A 193 -3.35 23.49 5.59
C THR A 193 -3.82 24.00 4.22
N ALA A 194 -2.90 24.41 3.34
CA ALA A 194 -3.25 24.92 2.01
C ALA A 194 -3.84 23.82 1.10
N ALA A 195 -3.31 22.60 1.18
CA ALA A 195 -3.82 21.45 0.43
C ALA A 195 -5.21 21.05 0.94
N ASP A 196 -5.40 21.08 2.25
CA ASP A 196 -6.68 20.82 2.92
C ASP A 196 -7.78 21.80 2.52
N VAL A 197 -7.45 23.10 2.50
CA VAL A 197 -8.37 24.15 2.06
C VAL A 197 -8.70 24.00 0.58
N PHE A 198 -7.71 23.74 -0.27
CA PHE A 198 -7.93 23.48 -1.69
C PHE A 198 -8.89 22.29 -1.88
N GLY A 199 -8.64 21.15 -1.22
CA GLY A 199 -9.48 19.97 -1.31
C GLY A 199 -10.91 20.20 -0.82
N LYS A 200 -11.09 20.93 0.29
CA LYS A 200 -12.43 21.31 0.78
C LYS A 200 -13.15 22.23 -0.20
N MET A 201 -12.44 23.22 -0.74
CA MET A 201 -13.02 24.15 -1.71
C MET A 201 -13.47 23.41 -2.97
N THR A 202 -12.63 22.60 -3.60
CA THR A 202 -12.96 21.93 -4.87
C THR A 202 -13.99 20.82 -4.71
N ASN A 203 -13.95 20.06 -3.61
CA ASN A 203 -14.78 18.86 -3.45
C ASN A 203 -16.11 19.12 -2.74
N VAL A 204 -16.21 20.16 -1.90
CA VAL A 204 -17.39 20.41 -1.06
C VAL A 204 -18.12 21.70 -1.45
N ASP A 205 -17.38 22.80 -1.48
CA ASP A 205 -17.97 24.14 -1.59
C ASP A 205 -18.18 24.57 -3.04
N MET A 206 -17.29 24.17 -3.95
CA MET A 206 -17.36 24.57 -5.34
C MET A 206 -18.60 23.99 -6.02
N ARG A 207 -19.38 24.88 -6.64
CA ARG A 207 -20.55 24.51 -7.42
C ARG A 207 -20.16 24.47 -8.88
N TRP A 208 -20.00 23.26 -9.38
CA TRP A 208 -19.67 22.98 -10.75
C TRP A 208 -20.82 23.34 -11.71
N GLY A 209 -20.47 23.93 -12.84
CA GLY A 209 -21.41 24.26 -13.91
C GLY A 209 -21.87 23.04 -14.69
N TYR A 210 -22.79 23.26 -15.64
CA TYR A 210 -23.33 22.23 -16.52
C TYR A 210 -22.95 22.51 -17.97
N LEU A 211 -22.63 21.45 -18.71
CA LEU A 211 -22.48 21.47 -20.17
C LEU A 211 -23.50 20.53 -20.80
N LEU A 212 -23.85 20.80 -22.06
CA LEU A 212 -24.64 19.89 -22.87
C LEU A 212 -23.69 18.91 -23.58
N ASP A 213 -24.03 17.63 -23.53
CA ASP A 213 -23.33 16.60 -24.31
C ASP A 213 -23.84 16.57 -25.77
N GLU A 214 -23.29 15.66 -26.58
CA GLU A 214 -23.66 15.52 -28.00
C GLU A 214 -25.11 15.07 -28.23
N LYS A 215 -25.75 14.50 -27.20
CA LYS A 215 -27.15 14.06 -27.23
C LYS A 215 -28.10 15.15 -26.72
N GLY A 216 -27.55 16.25 -26.22
CA GLY A 216 -28.31 17.36 -25.63
C GLY A 216 -28.66 17.15 -24.16
N ASP A 217 -28.07 16.16 -23.49
CA ASP A 217 -28.26 15.92 -22.06
C ASP A 217 -27.33 16.82 -21.24
N SER A 218 -27.84 17.34 -20.12
CA SER A 218 -27.10 18.25 -19.24
C SER A 218 -26.22 17.46 -18.26
N VAL A 219 -24.90 17.58 -18.41
CA VAL A 219 -23.91 16.91 -17.57
C VAL A 219 -23.23 17.93 -16.66
N GLN A 220 -23.19 17.65 -15.36
CA GLN A 220 -22.45 18.47 -14.39
C GLN A 220 -20.94 18.21 -14.53
N ILE A 221 -20.15 19.27 -14.67
CA ILE A 221 -18.70 19.17 -14.85
C ILE A 221 -18.02 19.18 -13.49
N THR A 222 -17.99 18.05 -12.78
CA THR A 222 -17.04 17.86 -11.67
C THR A 222 -15.65 17.50 -12.22
N ASP A 223 -14.60 17.49 -11.41
CA ASP A 223 -13.26 17.03 -11.85
C ASP A 223 -13.30 15.61 -12.47
N GLU A 224 -14.11 14.73 -11.88
CA GLU A 224 -14.37 13.38 -12.38
C GLU A 224 -15.26 13.39 -13.64
N GLY A 225 -16.31 14.21 -13.64
CA GLY A 225 -17.25 14.38 -14.76
C GLY A 225 -16.59 14.95 -16.02
N TRP A 226 -15.62 15.85 -15.85
CA TRP A 226 -14.80 16.41 -16.93
C TRP A 226 -13.97 15.35 -17.65
N THR A 227 -13.38 14.43 -16.87
CA THR A 227 -12.58 13.34 -17.42
C THR A 227 -13.44 12.39 -18.24
N SER A 228 -14.63 12.02 -17.73
CA SER A 228 -15.61 11.21 -18.46
C SER A 228 -16.05 11.88 -19.77
N TRP A 229 -16.39 13.18 -19.71
CA TRP A 229 -16.85 13.94 -20.88
C TRP A 229 -15.81 14.02 -22.00
N ARG A 230 -14.53 14.21 -21.66
CA ARG A 230 -13.43 14.27 -22.64
C ARG A 230 -13.17 12.97 -23.38
N VAL A 231 -13.52 11.83 -22.79
CA VAL A 231 -13.29 10.49 -23.37
C VAL A 231 -14.51 10.04 -24.18
N SER A 232 -15.68 10.61 -23.92
CA SER A 232 -16.92 10.31 -24.64
C SER A 232 -17.14 11.11 -25.94
N GLN A 233 -16.20 12.01 -26.29
CA GLN A 233 -16.16 12.75 -27.56
C GLN A 233 -15.45 11.93 -28.65
#